data_AF-A0A820LJ50-F1
#
_entry.id   AF-A0A820LJ50-F1
#
_cell.length_a   1.000
_cell.length_b   1.000
_cell.length_c   1.000
_cell.angle_alpha   90.00
_cell.angle_beta   90.00
_cell.angle_gamma   90.00
#
_symmetry.space_group_name_H-M   'P 1'
#
loop_
_entity.id
_entity.type
_entity.pdbx_description
1 polymer ?
#
loop_
_entity_poly.entity_id
_entity_poly.type
_entity_poly.pdbx_seq_one_letter_code
_entity_poly.pdbx_strand_id
1 'polypeptide(L)'
;TKPLSANNNTRFEAIKEHIKTICSVTWVGIHIRRGDFRRYLETRAGRTVSAIEYFDKAIAYFTKRYENRVLFIVASDDKSYCRKIFRNRQRIIVTPDTFTREVDLAVLSLCTDIIASSGTFSWWAAALAG
;
A
#
# COMPACT_ATOMS: atom_id res chain seq x y z
N THR A 1 -29.19 3.81 44.05
CA THR A 1 -29.32 4.50 42.76
C THR A 1 -27.97 4.47 42.05
N LYS A 2 -27.78 3.60 41.04
CA LYS A 2 -26.54 3.58 40.23
C LYS A 2 -26.47 4.87 39.40
N PRO A 3 -25.32 5.56 39.33
CA PRO A 3 -25.25 6.89 38.74
C PRO A 3 -25.45 6.82 37.22
N LEU A 4 -26.43 7.56 36.72
CA LEU A 4 -26.76 7.73 35.30
C LEU A 4 -25.58 8.27 34.45
N SER A 5 -24.58 8.91 35.08
CA SER A 5 -23.40 9.46 34.41
C SER A 5 -22.44 8.40 33.86
N ALA A 6 -22.34 7.24 34.49
CA ALA A 6 -21.45 6.18 34.03
C ALA A 6 -21.92 5.59 32.69
N ASN A 7 -23.24 5.53 32.46
CA ASN A 7 -23.86 4.90 31.28
C ASN A 7 -23.77 5.76 30.00
N ASN A 8 -23.73 7.09 30.16
CA ASN A 8 -23.61 8.01 29.04
C ASN A 8 -22.18 8.05 28.48
N ASN A 9 -21.16 7.96 29.34
CA ASN A 9 -19.77 7.87 28.89
C ASN A 9 -19.52 6.56 28.10
N THR A 10 -20.06 5.43 28.53
CA THR A 10 -19.90 4.15 27.82
C THR A 10 -20.54 4.17 26.43
N ARG A 11 -21.72 4.80 26.29
CA ARG A 11 -22.36 4.97 24.97
C ARG A 11 -21.56 5.88 24.04
N PHE A 12 -21.00 6.98 24.57
CA PHE A 12 -20.17 7.88 23.78
C PHE A 12 -18.90 7.19 23.27
N GLU A 13 -18.20 6.42 24.10
CA GLU A 13 -17.02 5.66 23.68
C GLU A 13 -17.37 4.55 22.68
N ALA A 14 -18.51 3.87 22.85
CA ALA A 14 -19.01 2.89 21.87
C ALA A 14 -19.29 3.53 20.51
N ILE A 15 -19.86 4.74 20.48
CA ILE A 15 -20.10 5.48 19.23
C ILE A 15 -18.78 5.88 18.59
N LYS A 16 -17.78 6.35 19.36
CA LYS A 16 -16.45 6.69 18.83
C LYS A 16 -15.76 5.49 18.20
N GLU A 17 -15.74 4.34 18.88
CA GLU A 17 -15.14 3.11 18.34
C GLU A 17 -15.91 2.59 17.12
N HIS A 18 -17.24 2.72 17.12
CA HIS A 18 -18.05 2.40 15.94
C HIS A 18 -17.67 3.30 14.76
N ILE A 19 -17.65 4.63 14.94
CA ILE A 19 -17.25 5.59 13.90
C ILE A 19 -15.84 5.27 13.40
N LYS A 20 -14.88 5.02 14.30
CA LYS A 20 -13.50 4.66 13.95
C LYS A 20 -13.43 3.41 13.08
N THR A 21 -14.25 2.41 13.37
CA THR A 21 -14.33 1.16 12.60
C THR A 21 -15.01 1.35 11.24
N ILE A 22 -16.09 2.14 11.16
CA ILE A 22 -16.78 2.40 9.89
C ILE A 22 -15.90 3.27 8.98
N CYS A 23 -15.15 4.21 9.56
CA CYS A 23 -14.26 5.12 8.84
C CYS A 23 -12.84 4.56 8.66
N SER A 24 -12.54 3.35 9.15
CA SER A 24 -11.20 2.78 9.04
C SER A 24 -10.85 2.49 7.58
N VAL A 25 -9.66 2.92 7.16
CA VAL A 25 -9.11 2.65 5.84
C VAL A 25 -7.85 1.81 6.02
N THR A 26 -7.75 0.72 5.25
CA THR A 26 -6.55 -0.11 5.17
C THR A 26 -5.57 0.48 4.17
N TRP A 27 -4.28 0.51 4.51
CA TRP A 27 -3.23 0.91 3.59
C TRP A 27 -2.51 -0.32 3.04
N VAL A 28 -2.45 -0.43 1.71
CA VAL A 28 -1.72 -1.48 1.01
C VAL A 28 -0.56 -0.85 0.25
N GLY A 29 0.66 -1.28 0.56
CA GLY A 29 1.86 -0.81 -0.12
C GLY A 29 2.05 -1.54 -1.45
N ILE A 30 2.56 -0.84 -2.46
CA ILE A 30 2.96 -1.41 -3.73
C ILE A 30 4.41 -1.06 -3.95
N HIS A 31 5.27 -2.06 -4.05
CA HIS A 31 6.65 -1.84 -4.46
C HIS A 31 6.86 -2.29 -5.91
N ILE A 32 7.30 -1.36 -6.75
CA ILE A 32 7.59 -1.61 -8.18
C ILE A 32 9.08 -1.39 -8.42
N ARG A 33 9.82 -2.47 -8.64
CA ARG A 33 11.22 -2.42 -9.11
C ARG A 33 11.26 -2.46 -10.63
N ARG A 34 11.75 -1.39 -11.26
CA ARG A 34 11.80 -1.27 -12.73
C ARG A 34 13.09 -0.66 -13.28
N GLY A 35 13.64 0.36 -12.63
CA GLY A 35 14.69 1.24 -13.17
C GLY A 35 15.90 0.49 -13.73
N ASP A 36 16.83 0.10 -12.86
CA ASP A 36 18.02 -0.67 -13.24
C ASP A 36 17.70 -2.12 -13.67
N PHE A 37 16.55 -2.61 -13.20
CA PHE A 37 16.13 -3.99 -13.34
C PHE A 37 15.73 -4.35 -14.76
N ARG A 38 15.16 -3.41 -15.53
CA ARG A 38 14.77 -3.66 -16.93
C ARG A 38 15.96 -4.07 -17.79
N ARG A 39 17.07 -3.32 -17.73
CA ARG A 39 18.28 -3.60 -18.51
C ARG A 39 18.98 -4.88 -18.05
N TYR A 40 18.99 -5.16 -16.75
CA TYR A 40 19.58 -6.38 -16.19
C TYR A 40 18.78 -7.65 -16.58
N LEU A 41 17.45 -7.58 -16.49
CA LEU A 41 16.57 -8.71 -16.79
C LEU A 41 16.52 -9.04 -18.29
N GLU A 42 16.47 -8.01 -19.15
CA GLU A 42 16.48 -8.16 -20.61
C GLU A 42 17.78 -8.79 -21.14
N THR A 43 18.91 -8.62 -20.44
CA THR A 43 20.23 -9.05 -20.94
C THR A 43 20.80 -10.31 -20.30
N ARG A 44 20.42 -10.66 -19.06
CA ARG A 44 21.11 -11.73 -18.30
C ARG A 44 20.23 -12.82 -17.70
N ALA A 45 18.94 -12.57 -17.49
CA ALA A 45 18.11 -13.46 -16.67
C ALA A 45 16.98 -14.17 -17.42
N GLY A 46 16.67 -13.78 -18.67
CA GLY A 46 15.50 -14.29 -19.40
C GLY A 46 14.17 -14.05 -18.68
N ARG A 47 14.15 -13.10 -17.74
CA ARG A 47 12.97 -12.73 -16.94
C ARG A 47 12.50 -11.35 -17.40
N THR A 48 11.26 -11.01 -17.12
CA THR A 48 10.69 -9.70 -17.38
C THR A 48 10.34 -8.99 -16.08
N VAL A 49 10.28 -7.66 -16.13
CA VAL A 49 9.72 -6.87 -15.03
C VAL A 49 8.26 -7.30 -14.83
N SER A 50 7.77 -7.26 -13.59
CA SER A 50 6.36 -7.55 -13.28
C SER A 50 5.46 -6.75 -14.23
N ALA A 51 4.65 -7.47 -14.99
CA ALA A 51 3.75 -6.88 -15.97
C ALA A 51 2.68 -6.03 -15.26
N ILE A 52 2.15 -4.99 -15.91
CA ILE A 52 1.18 -4.09 -15.29
C ILE A 52 -0.09 -4.85 -14.86
N GLU A 53 -0.42 -5.92 -15.60
CA GLU A 53 -1.55 -6.82 -15.37
C GLU A 53 -1.47 -7.54 -14.02
N TYR A 54 -0.25 -7.78 -13.51
CA TYR A 54 -0.07 -8.33 -12.17
C TYR A 54 -0.56 -7.34 -11.11
N PHE A 55 -0.13 -6.08 -11.20
CA PHE A 55 -0.54 -5.03 -10.28
C PHE A 55 -2.04 -4.77 -10.37
N ASP A 56 -2.62 -4.82 -11.57
CA ASP A 56 -4.06 -4.64 -11.77
C ASP A 56 -4.88 -5.72 -11.07
N LYS A 57 -4.48 -6.99 -11.22
CA LYS A 57 -5.13 -8.12 -10.55
C LYS A 57 -4.98 -8.01 -9.02
N ALA A 58 -3.80 -7.63 -8.54
CA ALA A 58 -3.54 -7.48 -7.11
C ALA A 58 -4.33 -6.32 -6.49
N ILE A 59 -4.37 -5.15 -7.15
CA ILE A 59 -5.19 -4.00 -6.74
C ILE A 59 -6.67 -4.38 -6.69
N ALA A 60 -7.17 -5.09 -7.71
CA ALA A 60 -8.55 -5.56 -7.73
C ALA A 60 -8.85 -6.55 -6.59
N TYR A 61 -7.93 -7.47 -6.32
CA TYR A 61 -8.02 -8.40 -5.20
C TYR A 61 -8.14 -7.67 -3.85
N PHE A 62 -7.24 -6.73 -3.55
CA PHE A 62 -7.27 -5.99 -2.29
C PHE A 62 -8.45 -5.03 -2.18
N THR A 63 -8.86 -4.42 -3.30
CA THR A 63 -10.08 -3.59 -3.35
C THR A 63 -11.31 -4.40 -2.95
N LYS A 64 -11.42 -5.64 -3.45
CA LYS A 64 -12.49 -6.57 -3.07
C LYS A 64 -12.35 -7.05 -1.62
N ARG A 65 -11.14 -7.46 -1.22
CA ARG A 65 -10.85 -7.96 0.14
C ARG A 65 -11.23 -6.96 1.23
N TYR A 66 -11.00 -5.67 0.97
CA TYR A 66 -11.27 -4.60 1.92
C TYR A 66 -12.57 -3.83 1.62
N GLU A 67 -13.49 -4.38 0.83
CA GLU A 67 -14.83 -3.79 0.59
C GLU A 67 -14.76 -2.31 0.14
N ASN A 68 -13.82 -1.98 -0.75
CA ASN A 68 -13.53 -0.59 -1.14
C ASN A 68 -13.11 0.33 0.03
N ARG A 69 -12.56 -0.17 1.14
CA ARG A 69 -11.96 0.61 2.24
C ARG A 69 -10.43 0.49 2.26
N VAL A 70 -9.80 0.58 1.09
CA VAL A 70 -8.34 0.48 0.91
C VAL A 70 -7.74 1.67 0.15
N LEU A 71 -6.62 2.17 0.61
CA LEU A 71 -5.76 3.09 -0.14
C LEU A 71 -4.44 2.39 -0.49
N PHE A 72 -3.89 2.73 -1.64
CA PHE A 72 -2.63 2.19 -2.11
C PHE A 72 -1.54 3.25 -2.09
N ILE A 73 -0.37 2.90 -1.57
CA ILE A 73 0.83 3.76 -1.64
C ILE A 73 1.94 3.06 -2.41
N VAL A 74 2.49 3.73 -3.41
CA VAL A 74 3.44 3.16 -4.38
C VAL A 74 4.83 3.72 -4.14
N ALA A 75 5.78 2.84 -3.88
CA ALA A 75 7.20 3.13 -3.89
C ALA A 75 7.88 2.41 -5.07
N SER A 76 8.88 3.06 -5.65
CA SER A 76 9.51 2.60 -6.89
C SER A 76 10.85 3.27 -7.10
N ASP A 77 11.77 2.58 -7.78
CA ASP A 77 12.99 3.18 -8.32
C ASP A 77 12.76 3.93 -9.64
N ASP A 78 11.53 3.87 -10.20
CA ASP A 78 11.04 4.66 -11.32
C ASP A 78 9.66 5.26 -10.98
N LYS A 79 9.63 6.23 -10.06
CA LYS A 79 8.41 6.93 -9.61
C LYS A 79 7.71 7.68 -10.76
N SER A 80 8.49 8.16 -11.73
CA SER A 80 7.99 8.86 -12.91
C SER A 80 7.07 7.96 -13.75
N TYR A 81 7.48 6.70 -13.95
CA TYR A 81 6.66 5.70 -14.62
C TYR A 81 5.40 5.37 -13.83
N CYS A 82 5.53 5.14 -12.51
CA CYS A 82 4.39 4.84 -11.65
C CYS A 82 3.32 5.93 -11.73
N ARG A 83 3.73 7.20 -11.69
CA ARG A 83 2.82 8.34 -11.87
C ARG A 83 2.11 8.31 -13.23
N LYS A 84 2.80 7.91 -14.30
CA LYS A 84 2.20 7.79 -15.64
C LYS A 84 1.14 6.68 -15.69
N ILE A 85 1.44 5.49 -15.20
CA ILE A 85 0.53 4.33 -15.28
C ILE A 85 -0.65 4.43 -14.31
N PHE A 86 -0.48 5.15 -13.19
CA PHE A 86 -1.52 5.30 -12.15
C PHE A 86 -2.21 6.67 -12.17
N ARG A 87 -1.89 7.57 -13.12
CA ARG A 87 -2.39 8.96 -13.17
C ARG A 87 -3.90 9.11 -12.96
N ASN A 88 -4.69 8.21 -13.56
CA ASN A 88 -6.15 8.29 -13.55
C ASN A 88 -6.79 7.29 -12.57
N ARG A 89 -6.00 6.69 -11.67
CA ARG A 89 -6.49 5.73 -10.71
C ARG A 89 -6.73 6.42 -9.38
N GLN A 90 -7.98 6.44 -8.96
CA GLN A 90 -8.33 6.92 -7.65
C GLN A 90 -7.68 6.03 -6.58
N ARG A 91 -7.41 6.61 -5.40
CA ARG A 91 -6.95 5.87 -4.22
C ARG A 91 -5.57 5.22 -4.34
N ILE A 92 -4.79 5.64 -5.33
CA ILE A 92 -3.40 5.24 -5.48
C ILE A 92 -2.53 6.50 -5.40
N ILE A 93 -1.55 6.48 -4.50
CA ILE A 93 -0.63 7.59 -4.27
C ILE A 93 0.78 7.09 -4.55
N VAL A 94 1.53 7.79 -5.39
CA VAL A 94 2.96 7.52 -5.57
C VAL A 94 3.74 8.36 -4.58
N THR A 95 4.70 7.75 -3.90
CA THR A 95 5.61 8.43 -2.97
C THR A 95 6.32 9.60 -3.66
N PRO A 96 6.61 10.71 -2.95
CA PRO A 96 7.33 11.85 -3.52
C PRO A 96 8.72 11.49 -4.04
N ASP A 97 9.20 12.23 -5.04
CA ASP A 97 10.57 12.08 -5.57
C ASP A 97 11.64 12.47 -4.53
N THR A 98 11.26 13.26 -3.51
CA THR A 98 12.14 13.64 -2.40
C THR A 98 12.39 12.51 -1.39
N PHE A 99 11.60 11.43 -1.44
CA PHE A 99 11.79 10.30 -0.54
C PHE A 99 12.94 9.42 -1.01
N THR A 100 13.91 9.21 -0.13
CA THR A 100 14.96 8.21 -0.34
C THR A 100 14.38 6.80 -0.26
N ARG A 101 15.15 5.80 -0.71
CA ARG A 101 14.74 4.40 -0.64
C ARG A 101 14.46 3.93 0.80
N GLU A 102 15.16 4.50 1.79
CA GLU A 102 14.95 4.20 3.20
C GLU A 102 13.61 4.75 3.69
N VAL A 103 13.24 5.95 3.26
CA VAL A 103 11.92 6.54 3.55
C VAL A 103 10.81 5.76 2.85
N ASP A 104 11.02 5.36 1.60
CA ASP A 104 10.09 4.50 0.88
C ASP A 104 9.88 3.17 1.62
N LEU A 105 10.96 2.54 2.12
CA LEU A 105 10.85 1.30 2.89
C LEU A 105 10.09 1.52 4.20
N ALA A 106 10.37 2.62 4.91
CA ALA A 106 9.66 2.97 6.14
C ALA A 106 8.15 3.18 5.88
N VAL A 107 7.79 3.88 4.80
CA VAL A 107 6.39 4.06 4.39
C VAL A 107 5.72 2.72 4.08
N LEU A 108 6.40 1.84 3.33
CA LEU A 108 5.87 0.51 3.03
C LEU A 108 5.71 -0.33 4.31
N SER A 109 6.63 -0.24 5.27
CA SER A 109 6.54 -1.00 6.53
C SER A 109 5.33 -0.62 7.41
N LEU A 110 4.75 0.56 7.19
CA LEU A 110 3.53 1.01 7.89
C LEU A 110 2.24 0.50 7.23
N CYS A 111 2.34 -0.21 6.10
CA CYS A 111 1.18 -0.77 5.41
C CYS A 111 0.78 -2.13 6.01
N THR A 112 -0.51 -2.47 5.91
CA THR A 112 -1.05 -3.75 6.39
C THR A 112 -0.67 -4.91 5.47
N ASP A 113 -0.66 -4.67 4.16
CA ASP A 113 -0.24 -5.65 3.17
C ASP A 113 0.66 -5.02 2.11
N ILE A 114 1.44 -5.86 1.42
CA ILE A 114 2.34 -5.44 0.35
C ILE A 114 2.06 -6.23 -0.93
N ILE A 115 1.88 -5.48 -2.04
CA ILE A 115 1.98 -5.99 -3.41
C ILE A 115 3.44 -5.80 -3.86
N ALA A 116 4.20 -6.89 -3.86
CA ALA A 116 5.63 -6.88 -4.12
C ALA A 116 5.96 -7.26 -5.58
N SER A 117 6.81 -6.47 -6.26
CA SER A 117 7.53 -6.94 -7.44
C SER A 117 8.69 -7.86 -7.08
N SER A 118 9.40 -8.41 -8.06
CA SER A 118 10.66 -9.12 -7.83
C SER A 118 11.74 -8.22 -7.21
N GLY A 119 12.53 -8.75 -6.28
CA GLY A 119 13.71 -8.08 -5.70
C GLY A 119 13.78 -8.16 -4.16
N THR A 120 14.99 -8.01 -3.62
CA THR A 120 15.23 -8.04 -2.16
C THR A 120 14.57 -6.87 -1.44
N PHE A 121 14.49 -5.70 -2.07
CA PHE A 121 13.77 -4.55 -1.50
C PHE A 121 12.28 -4.87 -1.30
N SER A 122 11.62 -5.44 -2.32
CA SER A 122 10.21 -5.82 -2.20
C SER A 122 10.00 -6.89 -1.13
N TRP A 123 10.94 -7.83 -1.02
CA TRP A 123 10.91 -8.85 0.03
C TRP A 123 10.99 -8.22 1.42
N TRP A 124 11.93 -7.31 1.65
CA TRP A 124 12.05 -6.60 2.92
C TRP A 124 10.83 -5.73 3.23
N ALA A 125 10.28 -5.05 2.22
CA ALA A 125 9.04 -4.30 2.39
C ALA A 125 7.89 -5.20 2.87
N ALA A 126 7.72 -6.38 2.25
CA ALA A 126 6.71 -7.35 2.66
C ALA A 126 6.98 -7.96 4.04
N ALA A 127 8.24 -8.23 4.38
CA ALA A 127 8.63 -8.81 5.66
C ALA A 127 8.45 -7.83 6.84
N LEU A 128 8.52 -6.52 6.59
CA LEU A 128 8.41 -5.48 7.61
C LEU A 128 6.99 -4.91 7.75
N ALA A 129 6.07 -5.23 6.83
CA ALA A 129 4.68 -4.83 6.90
C ALA A 129 3.91 -5.69 7.93
N GLY A 130 2.94 -5.09 8.63
CA GLY A 130 2.15 -5.75 9.67
C GLY A 130 1.18 -4.82 10.38
#